data_AF-A0A0E3W3Y2-F1
#
_entry.id   AF-A0A0E3W3Y2-F1
#
_cell.length_a   1.000
_cell.length_b   1.000
_cell.length_c   1.000
_cell.angle_alpha   90.00
_cell.angle_beta   90.00
_cell.angle_gamma   90.00
#
_symmetry.space_group_name_H-M   'P 1'
#
loop_
_entity.id
_entity.type
_entity.pdbx_description
1 polymer ?
#
loop_
_entity_poly.entity_id
_entity_poly.type
_entity_poly.pdbx_seq_one_letter_code
_entity_poly.pdbx_strand_id
1 'polypeptide(L)'
;MFKTFLNKEDYHYLDLSVFINCSPEKVLFYYYNTCIKISLDTYLQMKEWSQSDDTAKSCLNQWLDLIEKQLDSRDDLIILQENEFLNAIGPYYYVPTNTQFYFSKFNKLNNEPLTSVDFGILFNLHKSPPIDRNLQKYFKLRKSNKKTTRGREEILHDLSMCLDALNLTSKVNRHCLYHEMLLNSRRELLDQEAILPLPPENMPIKPEKPEEPQLSFSSLLALNNSKNKQREYERACSDYSRRLKIYLIKYREYEKSCERYKSALQKWEEEYLQMIETCVTSIEESDAKLKTARGLLDIYQFILDKSYVHSNYHNIDCLATFKHYLDTGRAEDLQDCMNLYEEERHWREIKASQERIETTIHFLQAESESILPLNRQISELIASTTDRV
;
A
#
# COMPACT_ATOMS: atom_id res chain seq x y z
N MET A 1 5.75 -4.76 0.84
CA MET A 1 6.06 -3.31 0.72
C MET A 1 4.80 -2.45 0.58
N PHE A 2 3.96 -2.67 -0.44
CA PHE A 2 2.78 -1.81 -0.70
C PHE A 2 1.80 -1.71 0.48
N LYS A 3 1.40 -2.83 1.09
CA LYS A 3 0.54 -2.82 2.28
C LYS A 3 1.16 -2.07 3.46
N THR A 4 2.44 -2.33 3.76
CA THR A 4 3.11 -1.77 4.94
C THR A 4 3.39 -0.27 4.86
N PHE A 5 3.79 0.23 3.68
CA PHE A 5 4.21 1.64 3.54
C PHE A 5 3.15 2.56 2.95
N LEU A 6 2.18 2.00 2.22
CA LEU A 6 1.17 2.76 1.49
C LEU A 6 -0.26 2.45 1.97
N ASN A 7 -0.44 1.40 2.78
CA ASN A 7 -1.77 0.94 3.24
C ASN A 7 -2.74 0.64 2.08
N LYS A 8 -2.21 0.10 0.98
CA LYS A 8 -2.96 -0.27 -0.23
C LYS A 8 -2.99 -1.79 -0.39
N GLU A 9 -4.17 -2.33 -0.62
CA GLU A 9 -4.37 -3.77 -0.84
C GLU A 9 -4.42 -4.12 -2.34
N ASP A 10 -5.01 -3.26 -3.18
CA ASP A 10 -5.08 -3.44 -4.64
C ASP A 10 -3.84 -2.88 -5.37
N TYR A 11 -2.66 -3.37 -5.01
CA TYR A 11 -1.38 -2.87 -5.54
C TYR A 11 -1.07 -3.29 -6.98
N HIS A 12 -1.92 -4.09 -7.62
CA HIS A 12 -1.75 -4.51 -9.01
C HIS A 12 -2.28 -3.48 -10.01
N TYR A 13 -3.12 -2.55 -9.58
CA TYR A 13 -3.71 -1.53 -10.44
C TYR A 13 -2.96 -0.20 -10.31
N LEU A 14 -2.60 0.36 -11.46
CA LEU A 14 -1.87 1.63 -11.56
C LEU A 14 -2.79 2.71 -12.11
N ASP A 15 -2.77 3.87 -11.47
CA ASP A 15 -3.43 5.08 -11.94
C ASP A 15 -2.64 5.75 -13.09
N LEU A 16 -3.31 6.56 -13.92
CA LEU A 16 -2.70 7.30 -15.03
C LEU A 16 -1.49 8.13 -14.58
N SER A 17 -1.54 8.72 -13.38
CA SER A 17 -0.46 9.54 -12.83
C SER A 17 0.87 8.79 -12.75
N VAL A 18 0.87 7.46 -12.55
CA VAL A 18 2.08 6.62 -12.52
C VAL A 18 2.75 6.64 -13.89
N PHE A 19 1.99 6.46 -14.95
CA PHE A 19 2.51 6.40 -16.33
C PHE A 19 3.05 7.76 -16.79
N ILE A 20 2.46 8.86 -16.31
CA ILE A 20 2.92 10.22 -16.62
C ILE A 20 4.23 10.54 -15.88
N ASN A 21 4.33 10.20 -14.59
CA ASN A 21 5.36 10.75 -13.71
C ASN A 21 6.48 9.76 -13.34
N CYS A 22 6.31 8.47 -13.60
CA CYS A 22 7.26 7.42 -13.19
C CYS A 22 7.72 6.60 -14.39
N SER A 23 9.04 6.39 -14.52
CA SER A 23 9.57 5.52 -15.58
C SER A 23 9.22 4.05 -15.32
N PRO A 24 9.01 3.24 -16.39
CA PRO A 24 8.68 1.83 -16.26
C PRO A 24 9.72 1.06 -15.44
N GLU A 25 11.01 1.30 -15.68
CA GLU A 25 12.11 0.65 -14.94
C GLU A 25 11.99 0.82 -13.42
N LYS A 26 11.70 2.04 -12.95
CA LYS A 26 11.56 2.34 -11.51
C LYS A 26 10.34 1.68 -10.90
N VAL A 27 9.26 1.54 -11.67
CA VAL A 27 8.03 0.90 -11.21
C VAL A 27 8.23 -0.62 -11.19
N LEU A 28 8.73 -1.20 -12.28
CA LEU A 28 8.98 -2.63 -12.44
C LEU A 28 9.96 -3.20 -11.42
N PHE A 29 10.88 -2.37 -10.91
CA PHE A 29 11.68 -2.72 -9.73
C PHE A 29 10.82 -3.29 -8.59
N TYR A 30 9.62 -2.77 -8.34
CA TYR A 30 8.75 -3.23 -7.26
C TYR A 30 7.84 -4.41 -7.63
N TYR A 31 7.82 -4.84 -8.90
CA TYR A 31 6.93 -5.88 -9.42
C TYR A 31 7.65 -7.15 -9.87
N TYR A 32 8.83 -7.43 -9.32
CA TYR A 32 9.54 -8.67 -9.64
C TYR A 32 8.72 -9.90 -9.31
N ASN A 33 8.60 -10.82 -10.28
CA ASN A 33 7.85 -12.06 -10.14
C ASN A 33 6.38 -11.84 -9.69
N THR A 34 5.76 -10.75 -10.15
CA THR A 34 4.37 -10.39 -9.85
C THR A 34 3.65 -9.87 -11.10
N CYS A 35 2.44 -9.31 -10.95
CA CYS A 35 1.66 -8.81 -12.08
C CYS A 35 1.22 -7.35 -11.93
N ILE A 36 0.98 -6.71 -13.07
CA ILE A 36 0.40 -5.38 -13.23
C ILE A 36 -0.87 -5.50 -14.06
N LYS A 37 -1.92 -4.79 -13.66
CA LYS A 37 -3.21 -4.72 -14.34
C LYS A 37 -3.43 -3.28 -14.80
N ILE A 38 -3.65 -3.12 -16.10
CA ILE A 38 -3.86 -1.82 -16.74
C ILE A 38 -5.29 -1.80 -17.30
N SER A 39 -6.00 -0.70 -17.08
CA SER A 39 -7.32 -0.52 -17.67
C SER A 39 -7.17 -0.06 -19.13
N LEU A 40 -8.08 -0.48 -19.99
CA LEU A 40 -8.10 -0.04 -21.38
C LEU A 40 -8.26 1.48 -21.48
N ASP A 41 -9.09 2.07 -20.61
CA ASP A 41 -9.28 3.52 -20.50
C ASP A 41 -7.96 4.24 -20.18
N THR A 42 -7.20 3.75 -19.20
CA THR A 42 -5.87 4.29 -18.86
C THR A 42 -4.92 4.21 -20.05
N TYR A 43 -4.88 3.09 -20.77
CA TYR A 43 -4.03 2.94 -21.96
C TYR A 43 -4.43 3.91 -23.08
N LEU A 44 -5.73 4.11 -23.31
CA LEU A 44 -6.21 5.08 -24.31
C LEU A 44 -5.87 6.52 -23.92
N GLN A 45 -6.00 6.87 -22.64
CA GLN A 45 -5.58 8.18 -22.13
C GLN A 45 -4.08 8.39 -22.26
N MET A 46 -3.26 7.35 -22.01
CA MET A 46 -1.81 7.42 -22.28
C MET A 46 -1.55 7.76 -23.75
N LYS A 47 -2.21 7.09 -24.69
CA LYS A 47 -2.07 7.38 -26.13
C LYS A 47 -2.44 8.81 -26.49
N GLU A 48 -3.54 9.31 -25.96
CA GLU A 48 -4.01 10.67 -26.21
C GLU A 48 -3.00 11.71 -25.69
N TRP A 49 -2.49 11.52 -24.47
CA TRP A 49 -1.55 12.46 -23.84
C TRP A 49 -0.15 12.39 -24.44
N SER A 50 0.25 11.26 -25.02
CA SER A 50 1.51 11.11 -25.77
C SER A 50 1.54 12.02 -27.01
N GLN A 51 0.40 12.16 -27.69
CA GLN A 51 0.31 12.95 -28.93
C GLN A 51 0.49 14.46 -28.70
N SER A 52 0.31 14.93 -27.46
CA SER A 52 0.50 16.33 -27.08
C SER A 52 1.92 16.69 -26.65
N ASP A 53 2.76 15.72 -26.31
CA ASP A 53 4.09 15.95 -25.71
C ASP A 53 5.22 15.37 -26.58
N ASP A 54 5.90 16.26 -27.32
CA ASP A 54 6.89 15.92 -28.36
C ASP A 54 8.26 15.44 -27.82
N THR A 55 8.35 15.10 -26.53
CA THR A 55 9.60 14.65 -25.92
C THR A 55 9.67 13.12 -25.88
N ALA A 56 10.50 12.55 -26.75
CA ALA A 56 10.81 11.10 -26.79
C ALA A 56 11.32 10.51 -25.45
N LYS A 57 11.65 11.36 -24.46
CA LYS A 57 12.13 10.96 -23.13
C LYS A 57 11.05 11.00 -22.03
N SER A 58 9.80 11.36 -22.33
CA SER A 58 8.74 11.36 -21.32
C SER A 58 8.51 9.94 -20.78
N CYS A 59 8.17 9.82 -19.49
CA CYS A 59 7.90 8.50 -18.88
C CYS A 59 6.77 7.78 -19.62
N LEU A 60 5.79 8.56 -20.07
CA LEU A 60 4.64 8.07 -20.81
C LEU A 60 5.05 7.40 -22.14
N ASN A 61 5.97 8.01 -22.89
CA ASN A 61 6.48 7.43 -24.15
C ASN A 61 7.27 6.14 -23.89
N GLN A 62 8.01 6.05 -22.78
CA GLN A 62 8.69 4.81 -22.38
C GLN A 62 7.71 3.68 -22.03
N TRP A 63 6.60 4.01 -21.36
CA TRP A 63 5.55 3.04 -21.08
C TRP A 63 4.84 2.56 -22.34
N LEU A 64 4.53 3.46 -23.28
CA LEU A 64 3.95 3.08 -24.56
C LEU A 64 4.91 2.22 -25.39
N ASP A 65 6.20 2.54 -25.40
CA ASP A 65 7.22 1.71 -26.07
C ASP A 65 7.28 0.29 -25.48
N LEU A 66 7.25 0.18 -24.13
CA LEU A 66 7.21 -1.10 -23.44
C LEU A 66 5.94 -1.89 -23.81
N ILE A 67 4.77 -1.25 -23.74
CA ILE A 67 3.48 -1.91 -23.98
C ILE A 67 3.33 -2.32 -25.46
N GLU A 68 3.63 -1.42 -26.39
CA GLU A 68 3.36 -1.63 -27.81
C GLU A 68 4.45 -2.42 -28.52
N LYS A 69 5.73 -2.22 -28.18
CA LYS A 69 6.84 -2.84 -28.90
C LYS A 69 7.45 -4.00 -28.15
N GLN A 70 7.71 -3.85 -26.86
CA GLN A 70 8.38 -4.90 -26.10
C GLN A 70 7.43 -6.04 -25.74
N LEU A 71 6.20 -5.72 -25.34
CA LEU A 71 5.14 -6.69 -25.09
C LEU A 71 4.35 -7.10 -26.34
N ASP A 72 4.51 -6.35 -27.45
CA ASP A 72 3.80 -6.59 -28.73
C ASP A 72 2.28 -6.68 -28.56
N SER A 73 1.70 -5.81 -27.73
CA SER A 73 0.28 -5.89 -27.33
C SER A 73 -0.65 -4.98 -28.13
N ARG A 74 -0.12 -4.17 -29.06
CA ARG A 74 -0.86 -3.10 -29.74
C ARG A 74 -2.10 -3.60 -30.48
N ASP A 75 -1.94 -4.63 -31.33
CA ASP A 75 -3.05 -5.13 -32.15
C ASP A 75 -4.10 -5.83 -31.29
N ASP A 76 -3.68 -6.53 -30.24
CA ASP A 76 -4.59 -7.19 -29.31
C ASP A 76 -5.39 -6.17 -28.47
N LEU A 77 -4.80 -5.02 -28.14
CA LEU A 77 -5.49 -3.92 -27.44
C LEU A 77 -6.57 -3.28 -28.33
N ILE A 78 -6.33 -3.18 -29.64
CA ILE A 78 -7.35 -2.74 -30.61
C ILE A 78 -8.49 -3.77 -30.67
N ILE A 79 -8.17 -5.06 -30.78
CA ILE A 79 -9.16 -6.14 -30.76
C ILE A 79 -9.95 -6.13 -29.45
N LEU A 80 -9.28 -5.91 -28.31
CA LEU A 80 -9.94 -5.78 -27.03
C LEU A 80 -10.95 -4.63 -27.10
N GLN A 81 -10.54 -3.42 -27.52
CA GLN A 81 -11.44 -2.27 -27.63
C GLN A 81 -12.70 -2.58 -28.46
N GLU A 82 -12.54 -3.15 -29.65
CA GLU A 82 -13.64 -3.42 -30.58
C GLU A 82 -14.54 -4.61 -30.19
N ASN A 83 -14.02 -5.60 -29.46
CA ASN A 83 -14.73 -6.85 -29.19
C ASN A 83 -15.65 -6.76 -27.95
N GLU A 84 -16.96 -6.82 -28.16
CA GLU A 84 -17.97 -6.78 -27.08
C GLU A 84 -17.92 -7.96 -26.10
N PHE A 85 -17.35 -9.11 -26.51
CA PHE A 85 -17.39 -10.36 -25.75
C PHE A 85 -16.11 -10.61 -24.93
N LEU A 86 -15.09 -9.77 -25.10
CA LEU A 86 -13.80 -9.87 -24.44
C LEU A 86 -13.65 -8.74 -23.41
N ASN A 87 -13.45 -9.12 -22.15
CA ASN A 87 -13.34 -8.16 -21.05
C ASN A 87 -11.90 -7.91 -20.60
N ALA A 88 -10.99 -8.85 -20.90
CA ALA A 88 -9.59 -8.78 -20.53
C ALA A 88 -8.74 -9.63 -21.47
N ILE A 89 -7.46 -9.27 -21.58
CA ILE A 89 -6.41 -9.98 -22.33
C ILE A 89 -5.15 -10.11 -21.48
N GLY A 90 -4.29 -11.04 -21.86
CA GLY A 90 -3.06 -11.39 -21.15
C GLY A 90 -3.11 -12.81 -20.56
N PRO A 91 -2.07 -13.22 -19.82
CA PRO A 91 -0.87 -12.44 -19.49
C PRO A 91 0.03 -12.14 -20.71
N TYR A 92 0.64 -10.95 -20.67
CA TYR A 92 1.85 -10.61 -21.41
C TYR A 92 3.04 -10.69 -20.45
N TYR A 93 4.21 -11.08 -20.94
CA TYR A 93 5.35 -11.37 -20.08
C TYR A 93 6.49 -10.40 -20.34
N TYR A 94 6.89 -9.69 -19.28
CA TYR A 94 8.13 -8.93 -19.25
C TYR A 94 9.19 -9.75 -18.50
N VAL A 95 10.01 -10.44 -19.29
CA VAL A 95 10.99 -11.44 -18.85
C VAL A 95 12.06 -10.87 -17.91
N PRO A 96 12.62 -9.63 -18.10
CA PRO A 96 13.71 -9.14 -17.25
C PRO A 96 13.41 -9.04 -15.76
N THR A 97 12.14 -8.86 -15.37
CA THR A 97 11.69 -8.85 -13.97
C THR A 97 10.67 -9.96 -13.67
N ASN A 98 10.44 -10.87 -14.62
CA ASN A 98 9.34 -11.84 -14.60
C ASN A 98 7.97 -11.22 -14.25
N THR A 99 7.69 -10.03 -14.78
CA THR A 99 6.44 -9.31 -14.49
C THR A 99 5.39 -9.62 -15.54
N GLN A 100 4.19 -10.00 -15.11
CA GLN A 100 3.05 -10.23 -15.99
C GLN A 100 2.19 -8.98 -16.15
N PHE A 101 1.73 -8.71 -17.37
CA PHE A 101 0.81 -7.63 -17.67
C PHE A 101 -0.55 -8.17 -18.12
N TYR A 102 -1.60 -7.57 -17.57
CA TYR A 102 -2.98 -7.85 -17.93
C TYR A 102 -3.67 -6.55 -18.31
N PHE A 103 -4.51 -6.60 -19.35
CA PHE A 103 -5.33 -5.46 -19.75
C PHE A 103 -6.81 -5.79 -19.61
N SER A 104 -7.60 -4.85 -19.12
CA SER A 104 -9.03 -5.08 -18.87
C SER A 104 -9.88 -3.87 -19.26
N LYS A 105 -11.09 -4.12 -19.79
CA LYS A 105 -12.06 -3.05 -20.12
C LYS A 105 -12.62 -2.38 -18.89
N PHE A 106 -12.86 -3.17 -17.85
CA PHE A 106 -13.53 -2.71 -16.64
C PHE A 106 -12.58 -2.80 -15.46
N ASN A 107 -12.40 -1.67 -14.77
CA ASN A 107 -11.72 -1.66 -13.48
C ASN A 107 -12.61 -2.33 -12.44
N LYS A 108 -12.19 -3.50 -11.98
CA LYS A 108 -12.76 -4.17 -10.80
C LYS A 108 -12.03 -3.68 -9.54
N LEU A 109 -11.95 -2.37 -9.37
CA LEU A 109 -11.32 -1.77 -8.19
C LEU A 109 -12.33 -1.78 -7.05
N ASN A 110 -12.03 -2.53 -6.00
CA ASN A 110 -12.74 -2.41 -4.73
C ASN A 110 -12.07 -1.34 -3.86
N ASN A 111 -10.75 -1.17 -4.00
CA ASN A 111 -9.94 -0.18 -3.30
C ASN A 111 -9.28 0.81 -4.28
N GLU A 112 -8.67 1.85 -3.73
CA GLU A 112 -7.95 2.86 -4.52
C GLU A 112 -6.70 2.28 -5.21
N PRO A 113 -6.45 2.62 -6.50
CA PRO A 113 -5.23 2.21 -7.21
C PRO A 113 -3.98 2.93 -6.68
N LEU A 114 -2.81 2.46 -7.11
CA LEU A 114 -1.54 3.12 -6.82
C LEU A 114 -1.32 4.32 -7.72
N THR A 115 -0.92 5.44 -7.12
CA THR A 115 -0.66 6.73 -7.76
C THR A 115 0.84 7.04 -7.85
N SER A 116 1.21 8.08 -8.60
CA SER A 116 2.60 8.54 -8.63
C SER A 116 3.10 9.05 -7.27
N VAL A 117 2.22 9.56 -6.41
CA VAL A 117 2.55 10.01 -5.05
C VAL A 117 2.96 8.81 -4.19
N ASP A 118 2.26 7.68 -4.32
CA ASP A 118 2.58 6.45 -3.62
C ASP A 118 3.97 5.93 -3.99
N PHE A 119 4.29 5.89 -5.28
CA PHE A 119 5.63 5.54 -5.75
C PHE A 119 6.67 6.57 -5.31
N GLY A 120 6.32 7.87 -5.24
CA GLY A 120 7.17 8.92 -4.69
C GLY A 120 7.62 8.63 -3.25
N ILE A 121 6.73 8.10 -2.41
CA ILE A 121 7.05 7.65 -1.05
C ILE A 121 8.08 6.51 -1.09
N LEU A 122 7.84 5.49 -1.92
CA LEU A 122 8.76 4.34 -2.05
C LEU A 122 10.13 4.77 -2.60
N PHE A 123 10.17 5.63 -3.61
CA PHE A 123 11.40 6.16 -4.18
C PHE A 123 12.20 6.98 -3.17
N ASN A 124 11.52 7.74 -2.31
CA ASN A 124 12.18 8.48 -1.24
C ASN A 124 12.70 7.56 -0.14
N LEU A 125 11.99 6.48 0.19
CA LEU A 125 12.49 5.46 1.11
C LEU A 125 13.68 4.69 0.54
N HIS A 126 13.77 4.51 -0.77
CA HIS A 126 14.90 3.85 -1.43
C HIS A 126 16.19 4.69 -1.43
N LYS A 127 16.07 6.01 -1.32
CA LYS A 127 17.21 6.93 -1.22
C LYS A 127 17.80 6.87 0.19
N SER A 128 19.13 6.91 0.29
CA SER A 128 19.81 6.94 1.58
C SER A 128 19.41 8.20 2.37
N PRO A 129 19.16 8.10 3.68
CA PRO A 129 18.83 9.25 4.50
C PRO A 129 20.01 10.24 4.52
N PRO A 130 19.74 11.56 4.50
CA PRO A 130 20.80 12.54 4.55
C PRO A 130 21.55 12.45 5.89
N ILE A 131 22.88 12.46 5.80
CA ILE A 131 23.75 12.43 6.97
C ILE A 131 23.80 13.82 7.58
N ASP A 132 23.34 13.95 8.83
CA ASP A 132 23.50 15.18 9.60
C ASP A 132 24.96 15.35 10.05
N ARG A 133 25.64 16.32 9.42
CA ARG A 133 27.05 16.64 9.70
C ARG A 133 27.24 17.19 11.11
N ASN A 134 26.25 17.88 11.68
CA ASN A 134 26.34 18.45 13.03
C ASN A 134 26.29 17.33 14.07
N LEU A 135 25.34 16.40 13.94
CA LEU A 135 25.27 15.23 14.83
C LEU A 135 26.53 14.36 14.74
N GLN A 136 27.09 14.16 13.54
CA GLN A 136 28.34 13.43 13.40
C GLN A 136 29.54 14.12 14.06
N LYS A 137 29.65 15.45 13.95
CA LYS A 137 30.70 16.21 14.64
C LYS A 137 30.51 16.12 16.15
N TYR A 138 29.28 16.28 16.62
CA TYR A 138 28.92 16.17 18.03
C TYR A 138 29.28 14.79 18.62
N PHE A 139 28.92 13.72 17.92
CA PHE A 139 29.29 12.35 18.27
C PHE A 139 30.82 12.17 18.40
N LYS A 140 31.60 12.66 17.42
CA LYS A 140 33.06 12.54 17.45
C LYS A 140 33.68 13.29 18.65
N LEU A 141 33.19 14.49 18.95
CA LEU A 141 33.63 15.29 20.09
C LEU A 141 33.30 14.60 21.43
N ARG A 142 32.09 14.05 21.56
CA ARG A 142 31.65 13.31 22.75
C ARG A 142 32.41 12.00 22.96
N LYS A 143 32.86 11.36 21.89
CA LYS A 143 33.67 10.13 21.96
C LYS A 143 35.08 10.39 22.48
N SER A 144 35.66 11.57 22.21
CA SER A 144 37.02 11.93 22.65
C SER A 144 37.07 12.58 24.03
N ASN A 145 36.04 13.33 24.43
CA ASN A 145 36.06 14.13 25.66
C ASN A 145 35.51 13.37 26.87
N LYS A 146 36.30 13.28 27.94
CA LYS A 146 35.80 12.92 29.27
C LYS A 146 35.17 14.16 29.91
N LYS A 147 33.84 14.12 30.12
CA LYS A 147 32.97 15.08 30.83
C LYS A 147 33.68 16.36 31.31
N THR A 148 33.74 17.36 30.46
CA THR A 148 34.09 18.75 30.83
C THR A 148 32.89 19.44 31.49
N THR A 149 33.20 20.52 32.18
CA THR A 149 32.35 21.24 33.14
C THR A 149 31.07 21.82 32.52
N ARG A 150 29.96 21.66 33.25
CA ARG A 150 28.57 21.93 32.84
C ARG A 150 28.30 23.44 32.72
N GLY A 151 28.22 23.96 31.50
CA GLY A 151 27.64 25.28 31.22
C GLY A 151 26.18 25.17 30.74
N ARG A 152 25.33 26.17 31.05
CA ARG A 152 23.93 26.24 30.56
C ARG A 152 23.85 26.13 29.03
N GLU A 153 24.76 26.79 28.32
CA GLU A 153 24.85 26.72 26.85
C GLU A 153 25.19 25.31 26.35
N GLU A 154 26.02 24.56 27.09
CA GLU A 154 26.38 23.18 26.74
C GLU A 154 25.18 22.24 26.94
N ILE A 155 24.38 22.45 27.98
CA ILE A 155 23.14 21.68 28.22
C ILE A 155 22.12 21.98 27.13
N LEU A 156 21.93 23.25 26.77
CA LEU A 156 21.05 23.65 25.67
C LEU A 156 21.49 23.04 24.33
N HIS A 157 22.80 23.02 24.06
CA HIS A 157 23.34 22.37 22.87
C HIS A 157 23.09 20.84 22.90
N ASP A 158 23.34 20.17 24.03
CA ASP A 158 23.06 18.73 24.21
C ASP A 158 21.58 18.39 23.98
N LEU A 159 20.67 19.18 24.55
CA LEU A 159 19.23 19.04 24.35
C LEU A 159 18.84 19.19 22.88
N SER A 160 19.41 20.17 22.18
CA SER A 160 19.18 20.33 20.74
C SER A 160 19.66 19.12 19.95
N MET A 161 20.86 18.61 20.23
CA MET A 161 21.40 17.43 19.56
C MET A 161 20.59 16.17 19.85
N CYS A 162 20.07 16.01 21.07
CA CYS A 162 19.20 14.90 21.43
C CYS A 162 17.83 14.99 20.72
N LEU A 163 17.24 16.18 20.63
CA LEU A 163 16.01 16.41 19.87
C LEU A 163 16.19 16.08 18.38
N ASP A 164 17.27 16.57 17.78
CA ASP A 164 17.58 16.29 16.38
C ASP A 164 17.82 14.79 16.14
N ALA A 165 18.55 14.12 17.03
CA ALA A 165 18.78 12.67 16.99
C ALA A 165 17.46 11.88 17.08
N LEU A 166 16.55 12.23 18.01
CA LEU A 166 15.24 11.56 18.14
C LEU A 166 14.36 11.76 16.90
N ASN A 167 14.30 12.99 16.37
CA ASN A 167 13.54 13.32 15.17
C ASN A 167 14.02 12.53 13.94
N LEU A 168 15.33 12.33 13.82
CA LEU A 168 15.92 11.55 12.72
C LEU A 168 15.82 10.04 12.93
N THR A 169 15.80 9.57 14.18
CA THR A 169 15.71 8.14 14.51
C THR A 169 14.47 7.49 13.89
N SER A 170 13.30 8.14 13.96
CA SER A 170 12.07 7.63 13.33
C SER A 170 12.21 7.48 11.80
N LYS A 171 12.83 8.48 11.14
CA LYS A 171 13.05 8.45 9.68
C LYS A 171 14.01 7.34 9.27
N VAL A 172 15.12 7.18 10.01
CA VAL A 172 16.11 6.14 9.75
C VAL A 172 15.54 4.75 10.05
N ASN A 173 14.76 4.58 11.11
CA ASN A 173 14.07 3.32 11.40
C ASN A 173 13.11 2.93 10.27
N ARG A 174 12.32 3.88 9.75
CA ARG A 174 11.43 3.62 8.61
C ARG A 174 12.21 3.21 7.35
N HIS A 175 13.38 3.80 7.12
CA HIS A 175 14.27 3.43 6.03
C HIS A 175 14.90 2.04 6.22
N CYS A 176 15.34 1.70 7.44
CA CYS A 176 15.82 0.36 7.78
C CYS A 176 14.75 -0.69 7.51
N LEU A 177 13.52 -0.47 8.00
CA LEU A 177 12.40 -1.38 7.78
C LEU A 177 12.11 -1.59 6.29
N TYR A 178 12.18 -0.52 5.49
CA TYR A 178 12.01 -0.62 4.04
C TYR A 178 13.05 -1.54 3.41
N HIS A 179 14.34 -1.35 3.72
CA HIS A 179 15.40 -2.19 3.17
C HIS A 179 15.36 -3.63 3.69
N GLU A 180 14.99 -3.85 4.94
CA GLU A 180 14.78 -5.21 5.48
C GLU A 180 13.65 -5.94 4.74
N MET A 181 12.52 -5.27 4.50
CA MET A 181 11.42 -5.85 3.72
C MET A 181 11.82 -6.13 2.26
N LEU A 182 12.57 -5.21 1.64
CA LEU A 182 13.08 -5.39 0.28
C LEU A 182 14.05 -6.58 0.23
N LEU A 183 15.00 -6.67 1.16
CA LEU A 183 15.96 -7.78 1.26
C LEU A 183 15.26 -9.12 1.45
N ASN A 184 14.29 -9.20 2.37
CA ASN A 184 13.53 -10.42 2.60
C ASN A 184 12.81 -10.86 1.34
N SER A 185 12.09 -9.94 0.67
CA SER A 185 11.39 -10.24 -0.58
C SER A 185 12.33 -10.72 -1.70
N ARG A 186 13.55 -10.19 -1.78
CA ARG A 186 14.54 -10.58 -2.79
C ARG A 186 15.19 -11.93 -2.48
N ARG A 187 15.50 -12.18 -1.21
CA ARG A 187 16.05 -13.47 -0.75
C ARG A 187 15.02 -14.59 -0.92
N GLU A 188 13.77 -14.34 -0.51
CA GLU A 188 12.64 -15.24 -0.76
C GLU A 188 12.47 -15.58 -2.24
N LEU A 189 12.74 -14.63 -3.14
CA LEU A 189 12.74 -14.89 -4.57
C LEU A 189 13.88 -15.83 -4.97
N LEU A 190 15.11 -15.60 -4.49
CA LEU A 190 16.28 -16.43 -4.81
C LEU A 190 16.21 -17.84 -4.20
N ASP A 191 15.57 -17.99 -3.05
CA ASP A 191 15.42 -19.27 -2.35
C ASP A 191 14.40 -20.20 -3.04
N GLN A 192 13.63 -19.70 -4.02
CA GLN A 192 12.70 -20.53 -4.80
C GLN A 192 13.45 -21.45 -5.76
N GLU A 193 13.27 -22.77 -5.60
CA GLU A 193 14.01 -23.82 -6.34
C GLU A 193 13.83 -23.78 -7.87
N ALA A 194 12.79 -23.12 -8.39
CA ALA A 194 12.59 -22.91 -9.82
C ALA A 194 11.68 -21.71 -10.08
N ILE A 195 12.27 -20.51 -10.22
CA ILE A 195 11.50 -19.35 -10.69
C ILE A 195 11.23 -19.56 -12.18
N LEU A 196 9.96 -19.63 -12.54
CA LEU A 196 9.50 -19.67 -13.92
C LEU A 196 8.40 -18.63 -14.10
N PRO A 197 8.21 -18.11 -15.32
CA PRO A 197 6.99 -17.37 -15.64
C PRO A 197 5.77 -18.23 -15.30
N LEU A 198 4.76 -17.63 -14.66
CA LEU A 198 3.52 -18.35 -14.34
C LEU A 198 2.72 -18.63 -15.62
N PRO A 199 2.15 -19.83 -15.79
CA PRO A 199 1.33 -20.14 -16.95
C PRO A 199 0.03 -19.31 -16.96
N PRO A 200 -0.59 -19.13 -18.14
CA PRO A 200 -1.86 -18.44 -18.24
C PRO A 200 -2.96 -19.20 -17.48
N GLU A 201 -3.62 -18.50 -16.57
CA GLU A 201 -4.72 -19.05 -15.76
C GLU A 201 -6.06 -19.01 -16.51
N ASN A 202 -7.06 -19.74 -15.99
CA ASN A 202 -8.47 -19.66 -16.37
C ASN A 202 -8.80 -20.10 -17.81
N MET A 203 -8.58 -21.39 -18.11
CA MET A 203 -9.13 -22.01 -19.32
C MET A 203 -10.65 -21.80 -19.39
N PRO A 204 -11.18 -21.22 -20.50
CA PRO A 204 -12.62 -21.05 -20.66
C PRO A 204 -13.34 -22.39 -20.61
N ILE A 205 -14.49 -22.46 -19.93
CA ILE A 205 -15.30 -23.67 -19.85
C ILE A 205 -16.21 -23.74 -21.08
N LYS A 206 -16.15 -24.86 -21.80
CA LYS A 206 -17.01 -25.10 -22.96
C LYS A 206 -18.47 -25.19 -22.49
N PRO A 207 -19.39 -24.43 -23.08
CA PRO A 207 -20.80 -24.53 -22.71
C PRO A 207 -21.35 -25.90 -23.09
N GLU A 208 -22.28 -26.40 -22.29
CA GLU A 208 -22.95 -27.68 -22.53
C GLU A 208 -24.15 -27.49 -23.47
N LYS A 209 -24.32 -28.43 -24.39
CA LYS A 209 -25.45 -28.42 -25.32
C LYS A 209 -26.74 -28.73 -24.55
N PRO A 210 -27.82 -27.95 -24.72
CA PRO A 210 -29.11 -28.26 -24.11
C PRO A 210 -29.59 -29.65 -24.52
N GLU A 211 -30.11 -30.42 -23.56
CA GLU A 211 -30.71 -31.72 -23.84
C GLU A 211 -32.05 -31.57 -24.54
N GLU A 212 -32.31 -32.42 -25.53
CA GLU A 212 -33.60 -32.44 -26.22
C GLU A 212 -34.71 -32.86 -25.24
N PRO A 213 -35.85 -32.14 -25.22
CA PRO A 213 -36.94 -32.48 -24.32
C PRO A 213 -37.49 -33.87 -24.66
N GLN A 214 -37.33 -34.83 -23.75
CA GLN A 214 -37.91 -36.16 -23.92
C GLN A 214 -39.44 -36.07 -23.89
N LEU A 215 -40.08 -36.43 -25.01
CA LEU A 215 -41.54 -36.51 -25.11
C LEU A 215 -42.01 -37.80 -24.43
N SER A 216 -42.50 -37.71 -23.20
CA SER A 216 -43.20 -38.85 -22.58
C SER A 216 -44.55 -39.09 -23.25
N PHE A 217 -44.87 -40.35 -23.53
CA PHE A 217 -46.11 -40.77 -24.22
C PHE A 217 -47.39 -40.31 -23.48
N SER A 218 -47.30 -40.15 -22.16
CA SER A 218 -48.35 -39.62 -21.27
C SER A 218 -48.63 -38.12 -21.46
N SER A 219 -47.74 -37.38 -22.13
CA SER A 219 -47.82 -35.92 -22.30
C SER A 219 -48.45 -35.48 -23.64
N LEU A 220 -48.84 -36.43 -24.51
CA LEU A 220 -49.49 -36.17 -25.81
C LEU A 220 -50.87 -35.50 -25.69
N LEU A 221 -51.51 -35.60 -24.52
CA LEU A 221 -52.80 -34.97 -24.23
C LEU A 221 -52.68 -33.49 -23.80
N ALA A 222 -51.46 -32.98 -23.58
CA ALA A 222 -51.19 -31.61 -23.16
C ALA A 222 -50.49 -30.79 -24.27
N LEU A 223 -51.20 -30.58 -25.39
CA LEU A 223 -50.70 -29.86 -26.58
C LEU A 223 -50.08 -28.47 -26.29
N ASN A 224 -50.55 -27.75 -25.27
CA ASN A 224 -49.98 -26.46 -24.88
C ASN A 224 -48.64 -26.58 -24.12
N ASN A 225 -48.45 -27.63 -23.32
CA ASN A 225 -47.20 -27.83 -22.56
C ASN A 225 -46.05 -28.27 -23.46
N SER A 226 -46.34 -29.04 -24.53
CA SER A 226 -45.34 -29.44 -25.53
C SER A 226 -44.81 -28.24 -26.33
N LYS A 227 -45.67 -27.28 -26.71
CA LYS A 227 -45.26 -26.08 -27.45
C LYS A 227 -44.40 -25.13 -26.61
N ASN A 228 -44.70 -24.99 -25.32
CA ASN A 228 -43.89 -24.16 -24.42
C ASN A 228 -42.52 -24.78 -24.15
N LYS A 229 -42.44 -26.10 -23.89
CA LYS A 229 -41.16 -26.82 -23.75
C LYS A 229 -40.30 -26.74 -25.02
N GLN A 230 -40.92 -26.80 -26.20
CA GLN A 230 -40.21 -26.64 -27.47
C GLN A 230 -39.65 -25.22 -27.63
N ARG A 231 -40.43 -24.19 -27.30
CA ARG A 231 -39.97 -22.79 -27.32
C ARG A 231 -38.87 -22.52 -26.29
N GLU A 232 -38.93 -23.14 -25.11
CA GLU A 232 -37.88 -23.06 -24.10
C GLU A 232 -36.58 -23.73 -24.58
N TYR A 233 -36.68 -24.90 -25.21
CA TYR A 233 -35.55 -25.57 -25.86
C TYR A 233 -34.93 -24.72 -26.97
N GLU A 234 -35.74 -24.13 -27.86
CA GLU A 234 -35.26 -23.23 -28.92
C GLU A 234 -34.52 -22.00 -28.36
N ARG A 235 -35.05 -21.40 -27.27
CA ARG A 235 -34.36 -20.31 -26.55
C ARG A 235 -33.04 -20.79 -25.96
N ALA A 236 -33.02 -21.96 -25.31
CA ALA A 236 -31.81 -22.55 -24.75
C ALA A 236 -30.77 -22.86 -25.84
N CYS A 237 -31.18 -23.31 -27.03
CA CYS A 237 -30.28 -23.50 -28.17
C CYS A 237 -29.70 -22.19 -28.71
N SER A 238 -30.51 -21.12 -28.76
CA SER A 238 -30.03 -19.78 -29.13
C SER A 238 -29.03 -19.24 -28.12
N ASP A 239 -29.33 -19.34 -26.82
CA ASP A 239 -28.43 -18.96 -25.74
C ASP A 239 -27.15 -19.79 -25.74
N TYR A 240 -27.24 -21.10 -25.99
CA TYR A 240 -26.08 -21.98 -26.16
C TYR A 240 -25.21 -21.50 -27.33
N SER A 241 -25.81 -21.19 -28.48
CA SER A 241 -25.07 -20.70 -29.66
C SER A 241 -24.32 -19.39 -29.35
N ARG A 242 -24.97 -18.47 -28.64
CA ARG A 242 -24.34 -17.23 -28.15
C ARG A 242 -23.19 -17.53 -27.18
N ARG A 243 -23.41 -18.39 -26.18
CA ARG A 243 -22.38 -18.79 -25.20
C ARG A 243 -21.20 -19.49 -25.88
N LEU A 244 -21.45 -20.31 -26.90
CA LEU A 244 -20.44 -21.00 -27.68
C LEU A 244 -19.59 -20.00 -28.48
N LYS A 245 -20.21 -18.99 -29.10
CA LYS A 245 -19.48 -17.90 -29.78
C LYS A 245 -18.56 -17.18 -28.80
N ILE A 246 -19.05 -16.82 -27.62
CA ILE A 246 -18.26 -16.17 -26.55
C ILE A 246 -17.12 -17.08 -26.11
N TYR A 247 -17.39 -18.38 -25.91
CA TYR A 247 -16.38 -19.37 -25.56
C TYR A 247 -15.26 -19.43 -26.60
N LEU A 248 -15.59 -19.51 -27.89
CA LEU A 248 -14.58 -19.58 -28.96
C LEU A 248 -13.68 -18.33 -28.98
N ILE A 249 -14.27 -17.15 -28.78
CA ILE A 249 -13.50 -15.89 -28.68
C ILE A 249 -12.53 -15.95 -27.50
N LYS A 250 -13.02 -16.33 -26.31
CA LYS A 250 -12.19 -16.43 -25.10
C LYS A 250 -11.12 -17.52 -25.22
N TYR A 251 -11.46 -18.65 -25.83
CA TYR A 251 -10.54 -19.76 -26.04
C TYR A 251 -9.41 -19.36 -26.98
N ARG A 252 -9.71 -18.59 -28.03
CA ARG A 252 -8.69 -18.06 -28.93
C ARG A 252 -7.74 -17.09 -28.22
N GLU A 253 -8.25 -16.26 -27.32
CA GLU A 253 -7.37 -15.40 -26.49
C GLU A 253 -6.52 -16.24 -25.53
N TYR A 254 -7.09 -17.27 -24.91
CA TYR A 254 -6.33 -18.19 -24.06
C TYR A 254 -5.21 -18.91 -24.84
N GLU A 255 -5.48 -19.33 -26.07
CA GLU A 255 -4.47 -19.92 -26.96
C GLU A 255 -3.35 -18.93 -27.28
N LYS A 256 -3.68 -17.66 -27.59
CA LYS A 256 -2.68 -16.60 -27.74
C LYS A 256 -1.83 -16.44 -26.49
N SER A 257 -2.44 -16.42 -25.30
CA SER A 257 -1.70 -16.33 -24.03
C SER A 257 -0.79 -17.54 -23.79
N CYS A 258 -1.17 -18.73 -24.25
CA CYS A 258 -0.30 -19.91 -24.23
C CYS A 258 0.89 -19.76 -25.18
N GLU A 259 0.69 -19.20 -26.37
CA GLU A 259 1.80 -18.91 -27.29
C GLU A 259 2.75 -17.85 -26.71
N ARG A 260 2.22 -16.77 -26.12
CA ARG A 260 3.03 -15.77 -25.39
C ARG A 260 3.83 -16.41 -24.26
N TYR A 261 3.23 -17.35 -23.53
CA TYR A 261 3.90 -18.09 -22.46
C TYR A 261 5.05 -18.96 -22.99
N LYS A 262 4.84 -19.71 -24.08
CA LYS A 262 5.91 -20.49 -24.73
C LYS A 262 7.08 -19.59 -25.16
N SER A 263 6.79 -18.45 -25.78
CA SER A 263 7.81 -17.47 -26.16
C SER A 263 8.54 -16.90 -24.95
N ALA A 264 7.83 -16.66 -23.84
CA ALA A 264 8.44 -16.21 -22.59
C ALA A 264 9.37 -17.26 -21.99
N LEU A 265 9.01 -18.55 -22.02
CA LEU A 265 9.87 -19.65 -21.55
C LEU A 265 11.15 -19.77 -22.38
N GLN A 266 11.07 -19.58 -23.70
CA GLN A 266 12.26 -19.58 -24.56
C GLN A 266 13.21 -18.44 -24.19
N LYS A 267 12.70 -17.22 -24.03
CA LYS A 267 13.49 -16.07 -23.58
C LYS A 267 14.03 -16.23 -22.17
N TRP A 268 13.29 -16.91 -21.30
CA TRP A 268 13.67 -17.16 -19.92
C TRP A 268 14.96 -17.96 -19.81
N GLU A 269 15.21 -18.91 -20.71
CA GLU A 269 16.47 -19.67 -20.74
C GLU A 269 17.70 -18.75 -20.90
N GLU A 270 17.55 -17.63 -21.59
CA GLU A 270 18.61 -16.65 -21.83
C GLU A 270 18.68 -15.57 -20.74
N GLU A 271 17.53 -15.03 -20.33
CA GLU A 271 17.46 -13.85 -19.44
C GLU A 271 17.41 -14.19 -17.94
N TYR A 272 17.15 -15.45 -17.56
CA TYR A 272 17.02 -15.86 -16.15
C TYR A 272 18.27 -15.49 -15.32
N LEU A 273 19.47 -15.79 -15.84
CA LEU A 273 20.72 -15.50 -15.13
C LEU A 273 20.90 -14.00 -14.91
N GLN A 274 20.52 -13.18 -15.89
CA GLN A 274 20.58 -11.72 -15.77
C GLN A 274 19.59 -11.19 -14.72
N MET A 275 18.38 -11.76 -14.65
CA MET A 275 17.43 -11.41 -13.60
C MET A 275 17.99 -11.76 -12.21
N ILE A 276 18.59 -12.94 -12.06
CA ILE A 276 19.23 -13.36 -10.80
C ILE A 276 20.39 -12.45 -10.43
N GLU A 277 21.27 -12.11 -11.37
CA GLU A 277 22.40 -11.19 -11.14
C GLU A 277 21.90 -9.80 -10.71
N THR A 278 20.85 -9.28 -11.35
CA THR A 278 20.22 -8.01 -10.99
C THR A 278 19.61 -8.08 -9.58
N CYS A 279 19.00 -9.21 -9.23
CA CYS A 279 18.44 -9.45 -7.90
C CYS A 279 19.54 -9.48 -6.82
N VAL A 280 20.66 -10.17 -7.08
CA VAL A 280 21.83 -10.22 -6.18
C VAL A 280 22.44 -8.83 -6.01
N THR A 281 22.64 -8.09 -7.10
CA THR A 281 23.14 -6.71 -7.05
C THR A 281 22.21 -5.82 -6.20
N SER A 282 20.89 -5.95 -6.37
CA SER A 282 19.92 -5.22 -5.56
C SER A 282 19.96 -5.56 -4.07
N ILE A 283 20.25 -6.83 -3.74
CA ILE A 283 20.48 -7.29 -2.36
C ILE A 283 21.73 -6.63 -1.78
N GLU A 284 22.85 -6.67 -2.50
CA GLU A 284 24.11 -6.08 -2.04
C GLU A 284 23.98 -4.56 -1.80
N GLU A 285 23.37 -3.84 -2.73
CA GLU A 285 23.09 -2.42 -2.59
C GLU A 285 22.19 -2.12 -1.38
N SER A 286 21.15 -2.92 -1.18
CA SER A 286 20.21 -2.74 -0.07
C SER A 286 20.87 -3.06 1.28
N ASP A 287 21.72 -4.08 1.36
CA ASP A 287 22.46 -4.43 2.57
C ASP A 287 23.49 -3.36 2.92
N ALA A 288 24.18 -2.80 1.93
CA ALA A 288 25.10 -1.66 2.13
C ALA A 288 24.37 -0.42 2.66
N LYS A 289 23.19 -0.10 2.11
CA LYS A 289 22.33 1.00 2.61
C LYS A 289 21.85 0.74 4.03
N LEU A 290 21.39 -0.48 4.32
CA LEU A 290 20.92 -0.90 5.64
C LEU A 290 22.05 -0.82 6.69
N LYS A 291 23.26 -1.28 6.36
CA LYS A 291 24.44 -1.18 7.23
C LYS A 291 24.78 0.28 7.54
N THR A 292 24.71 1.16 6.53
CA THR A 292 24.93 2.60 6.72
C THR A 292 23.87 3.21 7.62
N ALA A 293 22.60 2.86 7.43
CA ALA A 293 21.48 3.35 8.23
C ALA A 293 21.57 2.88 9.69
N ARG A 294 21.90 1.60 9.94
CA ARG A 294 22.16 1.07 11.28
C ARG A 294 23.32 1.80 11.97
N GLY A 295 24.39 2.11 11.25
CA GLY A 295 25.48 2.94 11.79
C GLY A 295 25.05 4.36 12.17
N LEU A 296 24.06 4.96 11.49
CA LEU A 296 23.47 6.23 11.90
C LEU A 296 22.63 6.10 13.17
N LEU A 297 21.87 5.01 13.30
CA LEU A 297 21.11 4.73 14.53
C LEU A 297 22.04 4.55 15.73
N ASP A 298 23.17 3.84 15.57
CA ASP A 298 24.18 3.69 16.63
C ASP A 298 24.74 5.06 17.07
N ILE A 299 24.96 5.97 16.12
CA ILE A 299 25.39 7.34 16.42
C ILE A 299 24.32 8.09 17.22
N TYR A 300 23.06 8.03 16.78
CA TYR A 300 21.96 8.73 17.45
C TYR A 300 21.70 8.18 18.84
N GLN A 301 21.72 6.85 19.00
CA GLN A 301 21.59 6.20 20.30
C GLN A 301 22.75 6.58 21.23
N PHE A 302 23.98 6.60 20.72
CA PHE A 302 25.12 7.04 21.53
C PHE A 302 24.99 8.49 22.02
N ILE A 303 24.46 9.39 21.18
CA ILE A 303 24.21 10.78 21.58
C ILE A 303 23.23 10.82 22.76
N LEU A 304 22.15 10.05 22.69
CA LEU A 304 21.17 9.94 23.77
C LEU A 304 21.77 9.32 25.03
N ASP A 305 22.47 8.19 24.92
CA ASP A 305 23.09 7.50 26.05
C ASP A 305 24.16 8.33 26.77
N LYS A 306 24.78 9.28 26.06
CA LYS A 306 25.77 10.21 26.62
C LYS A 306 25.20 11.57 26.99
N SER A 307 23.90 11.78 26.78
CA SER A 307 23.21 13.00 27.19
C SER A 307 23.32 13.22 28.70
N TYR A 308 23.22 14.48 29.10
CA TYR A 308 23.10 14.86 30.50
C TYR A 308 21.71 14.51 31.09
N VAL A 309 20.72 14.27 30.23
CA VAL A 309 19.35 13.95 30.61
C VAL A 309 19.21 12.46 30.88
N HIS A 310 18.49 12.10 31.95
CA HIS A 310 18.17 10.71 32.25
C HIS A 310 17.26 10.10 31.16
N SER A 311 17.46 8.82 30.84
CA SER A 311 16.77 8.11 29.75
C SER A 311 15.25 8.15 29.82
N ASN A 312 14.68 8.16 31.03
CA ASN A 312 13.23 8.29 31.25
C ASN A 312 12.61 9.57 30.63
N TYR A 313 13.42 10.60 30.37
CA TYR A 313 12.97 11.85 29.76
C TYR A 313 13.40 12.00 28.29
N HIS A 314 13.92 10.94 27.65
CA HIS A 314 14.30 10.95 26.23
C HIS A 314 13.07 10.82 25.32
N ASN A 315 12.16 11.77 25.44
CA ASN A 315 11.03 11.99 24.54
C ASN A 315 11.14 13.41 23.99
N ILE A 316 10.78 13.59 22.72
CA ILE A 316 10.74 14.89 22.02
C ILE A 316 10.01 15.93 22.87
N ASP A 317 8.83 15.61 23.41
CA ASP A 317 8.04 16.57 24.19
C ASP A 317 8.73 16.99 25.49
N CYS A 318 9.35 16.04 26.19
CA CYS A 318 10.08 16.27 27.44
C CYS A 318 11.30 17.16 27.20
N LEU A 319 12.14 16.79 26.23
CA LEU A 319 13.36 17.51 25.90
C LEU A 319 13.08 18.91 25.33
N ALA A 320 12.01 19.07 24.54
CA ALA A 320 11.57 20.37 24.04
C ALA A 320 11.11 21.26 25.19
N THR A 321 10.43 20.70 26.19
CA THR A 321 9.98 21.42 27.38
C THR A 321 11.17 21.84 28.25
N PHE A 322 12.15 20.95 28.48
CA PHE A 322 13.39 21.29 29.20
C PHE A 322 14.17 22.39 28.49
N LYS A 323 14.29 22.31 27.16
CA LYS A 323 14.92 23.35 26.35
C LYS A 323 14.20 24.69 26.53
N HIS A 324 12.87 24.69 26.48
CA HIS A 324 12.07 25.91 26.72
C HIS A 324 12.27 26.50 28.12
N TYR A 325 12.31 25.67 29.17
CA TYR A 325 12.56 26.16 30.53
C TYR A 325 13.94 26.81 30.68
N LEU A 326 14.97 26.20 30.08
CA LEU A 326 16.33 26.74 30.07
C LEU A 326 16.47 27.96 29.15
N ASP A 327 15.74 28.04 28.04
CA ASP A 327 15.79 29.21 27.14
C ASP A 327 15.10 30.43 27.77
N THR A 328 13.94 30.22 28.41
CA THR A 328 13.17 31.28 29.08
C THR A 328 13.74 31.71 30.43
N GLY A 329 14.73 30.97 30.96
CA GLY A 329 15.29 31.23 32.29
C GLY A 329 14.34 30.84 33.43
N ARG A 330 13.31 30.04 33.15
CA ARG A 330 12.40 29.50 34.16
C ARG A 330 13.07 28.44 35.05
N ALA A 331 14.10 27.77 34.52
CA ALA A 331 14.97 26.87 35.26
C ALA A 331 16.43 27.32 35.13
N GLU A 332 17.22 27.17 36.20
CA GLU A 332 18.63 27.52 36.19
C GLU A 332 19.50 26.34 35.75
N ASP A 333 19.10 25.12 36.10
CA ASP A 333 19.79 23.89 35.72
C ASP A 333 18.84 22.78 35.25
N LEU A 334 19.43 21.62 34.91
CA LEU A 334 18.68 20.48 34.41
C LEU A 334 17.85 19.78 35.50
N GLN A 335 18.27 19.83 36.77
CA GLN A 335 17.53 19.22 37.86
C GLN A 335 16.25 20.01 38.13
N ASP A 336 16.33 21.34 38.11
CA ASP A 336 15.18 22.24 38.19
C ASP A 336 14.21 22.00 37.02
N CYS A 337 14.73 21.76 35.81
CA CYS A 337 13.89 21.39 34.67
C CYS A 337 13.08 20.10 34.93
N MET A 338 13.72 19.07 35.48
CA MET A 338 13.05 17.80 35.79
C MET A 338 11.99 17.98 36.88
N ASN A 339 12.32 18.73 37.94
CA ASN A 339 11.38 19.00 39.03
C ASN A 339 10.14 19.75 38.53
N LEU A 340 10.33 20.83 37.77
CA LEU A 340 9.24 21.62 37.19
C LEU A 340 8.35 20.79 36.26
N TYR A 341 8.96 19.91 35.46
CA TYR A 341 8.22 19.07 34.54
C TYR A 341 7.36 18.03 35.24
N GLU A 342 7.89 17.36 36.27
CA GLU A 342 7.14 16.38 37.05
C GLU A 342 6.01 17.05 37.85
N GLU A 343 6.25 18.24 38.41
CA GLU A 343 5.19 19.04 39.05
C GLU A 343 4.07 19.40 38.05
N GLU A 344 4.43 19.91 36.87
CA GLU A 344 3.43 20.25 35.85
C GLU A 344 2.69 19.03 35.30
N ARG A 345 3.39 17.92 35.13
CA ARG A 345 2.78 16.65 34.71
C ARG A 345 1.78 16.19 35.75
N HIS A 346 2.14 16.22 37.02
CA HIS A 346 1.24 15.87 38.11
C HIS A 346 0.00 16.77 38.13
N TRP A 347 0.18 18.08 37.95
CA TRP A 347 -0.94 19.02 37.82
C TRP A 347 -1.85 18.74 36.63
N ARG A 348 -1.27 18.39 35.47
CA ARG A 348 -2.06 17.98 34.27
C ARG A 348 -2.85 16.71 34.53
N GLU A 349 -2.29 15.74 35.23
CA GLU A 349 -2.99 14.51 35.62
C GLU A 349 -4.14 14.78 36.58
N ILE A 350 -3.94 15.64 37.59
CA ILE A 350 -5.01 16.07 38.51
C ILE A 350 -6.12 16.77 37.73
N LYS A 351 -5.79 17.72 36.85
CA LYS A 351 -6.77 18.46 36.06
C LYS A 351 -7.57 17.54 35.13
N ALA A 352 -6.90 16.64 34.42
CA ALA A 352 -7.58 15.65 33.57
C ALA A 352 -8.48 14.70 34.40
N SER A 353 -8.08 14.37 35.63
CA SER A 353 -8.94 13.62 36.55
C SER A 353 -10.17 14.42 36.97
N GLN A 354 -10.02 15.71 37.27
CA GLN A 354 -11.14 16.61 37.58
C GLN A 354 -12.10 16.74 36.40
N GLU A 355 -11.61 16.95 35.19
CA GLU A 355 -12.43 17.03 33.97
C GLU A 355 -13.22 15.73 33.72
N ARG A 356 -12.60 14.55 33.96
CA ARG A 356 -13.33 13.26 33.88
C ARG A 356 -14.43 13.15 34.94
N ILE A 357 -14.15 13.58 36.17
CA ILE A 357 -15.13 13.59 37.26
C ILE A 357 -16.27 14.55 36.92
N GLU A 358 -15.98 15.77 36.46
CA GLU A 358 -16.98 16.76 36.05
C GLU A 358 -17.84 16.27 34.89
N THR A 359 -17.23 15.66 33.87
CA THR A 359 -17.97 15.06 32.74
C THR A 359 -18.88 13.94 33.21
N THR A 360 -18.41 13.10 34.14
CA THR A 360 -19.21 12.01 34.72
C THR A 360 -20.34 12.56 35.58
N ILE A 361 -20.10 13.59 36.39
CA ILE A 361 -21.12 14.28 37.18
C ILE A 361 -22.17 14.90 36.26
N HIS A 362 -21.77 15.60 35.21
CA HIS A 362 -22.68 16.19 34.24
C HIS A 362 -23.54 15.12 33.54
N PHE A 363 -22.95 13.97 33.19
CA PHE A 363 -23.67 12.85 32.61
C PHE A 363 -24.70 12.26 33.60
N LEU A 364 -24.31 12.01 34.84
CA LEU A 364 -25.20 11.50 35.89
C LEU A 364 -26.30 12.52 36.27
N GLN A 365 -25.97 13.82 36.25
CA GLN A 365 -26.94 14.89 36.46
C GLN A 365 -27.95 14.96 35.30
N ALA A 366 -27.50 14.86 34.05
CA ALA A 366 -28.38 14.79 32.89
C ALA A 366 -29.31 13.56 32.92
N GLU A 367 -28.80 12.40 33.36
CA GLU A 367 -29.65 11.22 33.61
C GLU A 367 -30.66 11.49 34.74
N SER A 368 -30.23 12.07 35.87
CA SER A 368 -31.12 12.38 36.99
C SER A 368 -32.21 13.41 36.65
N GLU A 369 -31.88 14.42 35.83
CA GLU A 369 -32.82 15.42 35.32
C GLU A 369 -33.79 14.84 34.31
N SER A 370 -33.39 13.83 33.54
CA SER A 370 -34.29 13.08 32.64
C SER A 370 -35.26 12.15 33.39
N ILE A 371 -34.86 11.65 34.56
CA ILE A 371 -35.66 10.76 35.41
C ILE A 371 -36.73 11.53 36.19
N LEU A 372 -36.49 12.80 36.54
CA LEU A 372 -37.44 13.65 37.27
C LEU A 372 -38.81 13.84 36.57
N PRO A 373 -38.91 14.20 35.28
CA PRO A 373 -40.18 14.30 34.57
C PRO A 373 -40.82 12.92 34.31
N LEU A 374 -40.01 11.88 34.09
CA LEU A 374 -40.51 10.50 33.92
C LEU A 374 -41.16 9.98 35.21
N ASN A 375 -40.54 10.22 36.37
CA ASN A 375 -41.10 9.88 37.67
C ASN A 375 -42.36 10.69 38.00
N ARG A 376 -42.45 11.96 37.57
CA ARG A 376 -43.70 12.74 37.66
C ARG A 376 -44.81 12.14 36.80
N GLN A 377 -44.54 11.80 35.55
CA GLN A 377 -45.52 11.16 34.66
C GLN A 377 -45.97 9.78 35.19
N ILE A 378 -45.06 8.98 35.73
CA ILE A 378 -45.39 7.69 36.36
C ILE A 378 -46.24 7.91 37.62
N SER A 379 -45.91 8.91 38.44
CA SER A 379 -46.70 9.25 39.64
C SER A 379 -48.12 9.75 39.28
N GLU A 380 -48.26 10.54 38.22
CA GLU A 380 -49.55 10.99 37.69
C GLU A 380 -50.38 9.83 37.08
N LEU A 381 -49.72 8.89 36.39
CA LEU A 381 -50.35 7.66 35.89
C LEU A 381 -50.83 6.74 37.02
N ILE A 382 -50.07 6.62 38.10
CA ILE A 382 -50.46 5.85 39.28
C ILE A 382 -51.62 6.54 40.01
N ALA A 383 -51.56 7.86 40.21
CA ALA A 383 -52.64 8.62 40.84
C ALA A 383 -53.96 8.53 40.04
N SER A 384 -53.89 8.63 38.71
CA SER A 384 -55.07 8.51 37.83
C SER A 384 -55.65 7.10 37.71
N THR A 385 -54.90 6.06 38.10
CA THR A 385 -55.41 4.69 38.21
C THR A 385 -56.00 4.37 39.59
N THR A 386 -55.52 5.03 40.65
CA THR A 386 -56.11 4.90 41.99
C THR A 386 -57.44 5.64 42.17
N ASP A 387 -57.73 6.68 41.37
CA ASP A 387 -59.02 7.39 41.36
C ASP A 387 -60.14 6.65 40.58
N ARG A 388 -59.90 5.42 40.13
CA ARG A 388 -60.86 4.58 39.39
C ARG A 388 -61.30 3.31 40.13
N VAL A 389 -61.10 3.24 41.44
CA VAL A 389 -61.67 2.22 42.34
C VAL A 389 -62.58 2.91 43.34
#